data_AF-A0A448MKS2-F1
#
_entry.id   AF-A0A448MKS2-F1
#
_cell.length_a   1.000
_cell.length_b   1.000
_cell.length_c   1.000
_cell.angle_alpha   90.00
_cell.angle_beta   90.00
_cell.angle_gamma   90.00
#
_symmetry.space_group_name_H-M   'P 1'
#
loop_
_entity.id
_entity.type
_entity.pdbx_description
1 polymer ?
#
loop_
_entity_poly.entity_id
_entity_poly.type
_entity_poly.pdbx_seq_one_letter_code
_entity_poly.pdbx_strand_id
1 'polypeptide(L)'
;MKLNNTAILLLMSLFLLGCEKIFSEQFYKDRHCAEIKYECLNESQNKMVQKNNMFKPMLLNKEQWDDIQYRKKLKIYGEVAKMLEIYYPGFWGDKDEEFKLQWVENVDKITQRYYPKRRRATLETMASVCAIIGSDFETNPKLDFIAKKLKTSHVDSPLNEIHDYLRFEVLKKNFDEGGVHYNTWSLRGAQDGMPPFTRKVPDFYTEWKEDNETENVWSIYKNTVRTGNDL
;
A
#
# COMPACT_ATOMS: atom_id res chain seq x y z
N MET A 1 -43.40 -30.58 42.46
CA MET A 1 -43.06 -29.23 42.96
C MET A 1 -42.68 -28.37 41.78
N LYS A 2 -43.50 -27.34 41.50
CA LYS A 2 -43.22 -26.28 40.53
C LYS A 2 -42.31 -25.27 41.23
N LEU A 3 -41.11 -25.06 40.70
CA LEU A 3 -40.21 -23.96 40.99
C LEU A 3 -39.38 -23.76 39.70
N ASN A 4 -39.17 -22.59 39.14
CA ASN A 4 -39.81 -21.28 39.30
C ASN A 4 -39.34 -20.50 38.04
N ASN A 5 -40.12 -20.49 36.95
CA ASN A 5 -39.76 -19.79 35.70
C ASN A 5 -39.70 -18.25 35.84
N THR A 6 -39.91 -17.74 37.05
CA THR A 6 -39.81 -16.33 37.43
C THR A 6 -38.37 -15.87 37.74
N ALA A 7 -37.43 -16.77 38.03
CA ALA A 7 -36.05 -16.39 38.33
C ALA A 7 -35.25 -15.95 37.09
N ILE A 8 -35.54 -16.51 35.92
CA ILE A 8 -34.83 -16.21 34.67
C ILE A 8 -35.33 -14.89 34.05
N LEU A 9 -36.60 -14.53 34.29
CA LEU A 9 -37.17 -13.24 33.85
C LEU A 9 -36.71 -12.05 34.70
N LEU A 10 -36.24 -12.27 35.93
CA LEU A 10 -35.69 -11.23 36.81
C LEU A 10 -34.19 -10.95 36.57
N LEU A 11 -33.43 -11.88 35.97
CA LEU A 11 -32.03 -11.61 35.59
C LEU A 11 -31.91 -10.85 34.26
N MET A 12 -32.91 -10.94 33.38
CA MET A 12 -32.93 -10.21 32.10
C MET A 12 -33.47 -8.78 32.21
N SER A 13 -34.12 -8.42 33.33
CA SER A 13 -34.63 -7.07 33.58
C SER A 13 -33.61 -6.11 34.23
N LEU A 14 -32.42 -6.60 34.60
CA LEU A 14 -31.33 -5.80 35.16
C LEU A 14 -30.33 -5.27 34.10
N PHE A 15 -30.48 -5.62 32.83
CA PHE A 15 -29.62 -5.15 31.73
C PHE A 15 -30.18 -3.94 30.94
N LEU A 16 -31.29 -3.34 31.40
CA LEU A 16 -31.92 -2.19 30.73
C LEU A 16 -31.92 -0.90 31.56
N LEU A 17 -31.03 -0.78 32.54
CA LEU A 17 -30.79 0.47 33.29
C LEU A 17 -29.29 0.73 33.35
N GLY A 18 -28.79 1.43 32.33
CA GLY A 18 -27.40 1.84 32.24
C GLY A 18 -27.18 2.82 31.08
N CYS A 19 -28.08 3.80 30.92
CA CYS A 19 -27.73 4.99 30.16
C CYS A 19 -26.72 5.76 31.03
N GLU A 20 -25.44 5.38 30.96
CA GLU A 20 -24.38 6.07 31.69
C GLU A 20 -24.20 7.47 31.10
N LYS A 21 -24.99 8.40 31.63
CA LYS A 21 -24.77 9.85 31.57
C LYS A 21 -23.33 10.25 31.93
N ILE A 22 -22.67 9.41 32.72
CA ILE A 22 -21.31 9.60 33.23
C ILE A 22 -20.30 9.70 32.07
N PHE A 23 -20.44 8.90 31.00
CA PHE A 23 -19.49 8.95 29.88
C PHE A 23 -19.58 10.26 29.10
N SER A 24 -20.80 10.77 28.82
CA SER A 24 -20.92 12.02 28.08
C SER A 24 -20.39 13.21 28.89
N GLU A 25 -20.74 13.28 30.18
CA GLU A 25 -20.26 14.37 31.05
C GLU A 25 -18.74 14.37 31.21
N GLN A 26 -18.09 13.20 31.20
CA GLN A 26 -16.64 13.08 31.25
C GLN A 26 -15.96 13.40 29.90
N PHE A 27 -16.62 13.06 28.79
CA PHE A 27 -16.13 13.32 27.42
C PHE A 27 -16.06 14.82 27.07
N TYR A 28 -16.93 15.65 27.64
CA TYR A 28 -17.00 17.09 27.32
C TYR A 28 -16.20 18.00 28.25
N LYS A 29 -15.62 17.48 29.33
CA LYS A 29 -15.03 18.29 30.42
C LYS A 29 -13.82 19.15 30.00
N ASP A 30 -13.09 18.75 28.95
CA ASP A 30 -11.84 19.38 28.52
C ASP A 30 -11.90 20.01 27.11
N ARG A 31 -13.09 20.22 26.53
CA ARG A 31 -13.23 20.82 25.18
C ARG A 31 -13.63 22.30 25.23
N HIS A 32 -12.81 23.15 24.60
CA HIS A 32 -13.05 24.59 24.45
C HIS A 32 -14.01 24.98 23.30
N CYS A 33 -14.78 24.04 22.74
CA CYS A 33 -15.72 24.33 21.65
C CYS A 33 -17.17 24.28 22.14
N ALA A 34 -17.99 25.21 21.66
CA ALA A 34 -19.39 25.38 22.07
C ALA A 34 -20.22 24.09 21.87
N GLU A 35 -20.95 23.73 22.91
CA GLU A 35 -21.79 22.54 23.01
C GLU A 35 -22.90 22.57 21.94
N ILE A 36 -22.85 21.64 20.97
CA ILE A 36 -23.96 21.46 20.01
C ILE A 36 -25.06 20.69 20.74
N LYS A 37 -26.11 21.39 21.13
CA LYS A 37 -27.33 20.76 21.68
C LYS A 37 -28.12 20.12 20.56
N TYR A 38 -28.26 18.81 20.60
CA TYR A 38 -29.19 18.09 19.74
C TYR A 38 -30.55 18.02 20.43
N GLU A 39 -31.52 18.78 19.93
CA GLU A 39 -32.94 18.54 20.25
C GLU A 39 -33.48 17.45 19.33
N CYS A 40 -34.02 16.37 19.91
CA CYS A 40 -34.77 15.39 19.14
C CYS A 40 -36.08 16.04 18.67
N LEU A 41 -36.27 16.15 17.35
CA LEU A 41 -37.53 16.62 16.77
C LEU A 41 -38.62 15.57 16.99
N ASN A 42 -39.82 16.03 17.39
CA ASN A 42 -40.99 15.18 17.53
C ASN A 42 -41.36 14.53 16.18
N GLU A 43 -41.66 13.22 16.20
CA GLU A 43 -41.92 12.37 15.01
C GLU A 43 -42.99 12.93 14.05
N SER A 44 -43.86 13.85 14.48
CA SER A 44 -44.92 14.42 13.65
C SER A 44 -44.47 15.54 12.69
N GLN A 45 -43.26 16.09 12.82
CA GLN A 45 -42.74 17.11 11.89
C GLN A 45 -42.11 16.51 10.62
N ASN A 46 -42.02 15.19 10.52
CA ASN A 46 -41.27 14.48 9.50
C ASN A 46 -41.92 14.43 8.10
N LYS A 47 -43.06 15.11 7.88
CA LYS A 47 -43.77 15.11 6.58
C LYS A 47 -43.74 16.43 5.82
N MET A 48 -43.07 17.47 6.32
CA MET A 48 -42.97 18.76 5.62
C MET A 48 -41.55 19.35 5.59
N VAL A 49 -40.51 18.56 5.83
CA VAL A 49 -39.14 19.00 5.51
C VAL A 49 -38.92 18.82 4.02
N GLN A 50 -38.95 19.97 3.35
CA GLN A 50 -38.72 20.16 1.93
C GLN A 50 -37.59 19.26 1.40
N LYS A 51 -37.90 18.52 0.34
CA LYS A 51 -36.99 17.76 -0.54
C LYS A 51 -35.93 18.64 -1.24
N ASN A 52 -35.74 19.89 -0.83
CA ASN A 52 -34.92 20.89 -1.51
C ASN A 52 -33.81 21.35 -0.57
N ASN A 53 -32.73 20.56 -0.55
CA ASN A 53 -31.31 20.97 -0.39
C ASN A 53 -30.44 19.74 -0.06
N MET A 54 -30.78 18.56 -0.59
CA MET A 54 -29.79 17.51 -0.75
C MET A 54 -28.73 18.09 -1.68
N PHE A 55 -27.48 18.20 -1.21
CA PHE A 55 -26.31 18.51 -2.03
C PHE A 55 -26.47 17.82 -3.38
N LYS A 56 -26.69 18.58 -4.45
CA LYS A 56 -26.52 18.01 -5.79
C LYS A 56 -25.03 17.71 -5.90
N PRO A 57 -24.60 16.45 -6.01
CA PRO A 57 -23.18 16.16 -6.19
C PRO A 57 -22.71 16.94 -7.41
N MET A 58 -21.58 17.64 -7.27
CA MET A 58 -21.00 18.37 -8.38
C MET A 58 -20.72 17.36 -9.50
N LEU A 59 -21.46 17.45 -10.60
CA LEU A 59 -21.25 16.63 -11.77
C LEU A 59 -20.03 17.19 -12.49
N LEU A 60 -18.88 16.56 -12.28
CA LEU A 60 -17.65 16.89 -13.00
C LEU A 60 -17.81 16.54 -14.47
N ASN A 61 -17.36 17.43 -15.35
CA ASN A 61 -17.27 17.14 -16.77
C ASN A 61 -16.05 16.22 -17.06
N LYS A 62 -15.94 15.74 -18.30
CA LYS A 62 -14.86 14.84 -18.71
C LYS A 62 -13.47 15.46 -18.47
N GLU A 63 -13.28 16.72 -18.83
CA GLU A 63 -12.00 17.43 -18.68
C GLU A 63 -11.56 17.54 -17.21
N GLN A 64 -12.49 17.84 -16.31
CA GLN A 64 -12.24 17.89 -14.87
C GLN A 64 -11.89 16.51 -14.31
N TRP A 65 -12.56 15.46 -14.77
CA TRP A 65 -12.19 14.09 -14.40
C TRP A 65 -10.78 13.73 -14.90
N ASP A 66 -10.47 14.07 -16.15
CA ASP A 66 -9.17 13.80 -16.77
C ASP A 66 -8.04 14.55 -16.02
N ASP A 67 -8.24 15.82 -15.65
CA ASP A 67 -7.29 16.61 -14.82
C ASP A 67 -7.09 15.98 -13.44
N ILE A 68 -8.17 15.53 -12.77
CA ILE A 68 -8.07 14.85 -11.47
C ILE A 68 -7.25 13.57 -11.59
N GLN A 69 -7.50 12.75 -12.62
CA GLN A 69 -6.74 11.51 -12.83
C GLN A 69 -5.28 11.80 -13.17
N TYR A 70 -5.02 12.81 -13.98
CA TYR A 70 -3.66 13.26 -14.30
C TYR A 70 -2.91 13.72 -13.05
N ARG A 71 -3.51 14.55 -12.19
CA ARG A 71 -2.89 14.98 -10.93
C ARG A 71 -2.66 13.83 -9.96
N LYS A 72 -3.60 12.88 -9.87
CA LYS A 72 -3.41 11.65 -9.08
C LYS A 72 -2.22 10.84 -9.58
N LYS A 73 -2.11 10.67 -10.90
CA LYS A 73 -0.99 9.99 -11.56
C LYS A 73 0.34 10.67 -11.23
N LEU A 74 0.45 11.99 -11.40
CA LEU A 74 1.64 12.75 -11.06
C LEU A 74 2.02 12.63 -9.58
N LYS A 75 1.03 12.67 -8.68
CA LYS A 75 1.26 12.45 -7.25
C LYS A 75 1.87 11.08 -6.97
N ILE A 76 1.30 10.01 -7.55
CA ILE A 76 1.83 8.65 -7.41
C ILE A 76 3.26 8.58 -7.94
N TYR A 77 3.54 9.20 -9.09
CA TYR A 77 4.88 9.20 -9.67
C TYR A 77 5.90 9.92 -8.79
N GLY A 78 5.54 11.07 -8.21
CA GLY A 78 6.39 11.76 -7.25
C GLY A 78 6.63 10.94 -5.97
N GLU A 79 5.63 10.19 -5.51
CA GLU A 79 5.76 9.27 -4.37
C GLU A 79 6.69 8.08 -4.70
N VAL A 80 6.57 7.48 -5.89
CA VAL A 80 7.48 6.42 -6.37
C VAL A 80 8.90 6.97 -6.56
N ALA A 81 9.06 8.21 -7.02
CA ALA A 81 10.38 8.82 -7.14
C ALA A 81 11.05 8.97 -5.77
N LYS A 82 10.31 9.41 -4.75
CA LYS A 82 10.79 9.46 -3.37
C LYS A 82 11.07 8.07 -2.78
N MET A 83 10.27 7.06 -3.12
CA MET A 83 10.53 5.67 -2.75
C MET A 83 11.92 5.23 -3.23
N LEU A 84 12.27 5.51 -4.49
CA LEU A 84 13.57 5.14 -5.03
C LEU A 84 14.73 5.84 -4.33
N GLU A 85 14.56 7.09 -3.91
CA GLU A 85 15.58 7.80 -3.11
C GLU A 85 15.75 7.18 -1.71
N ILE A 86 14.67 6.66 -1.10
CA ILE A 86 14.74 5.94 0.19
C ILE A 86 15.41 4.58 0.01
N TYR A 87 15.03 3.84 -1.03
CA TYR A 87 15.51 2.48 -1.26
C TYR A 87 16.95 2.44 -1.73
N TYR A 88 17.34 3.44 -2.53
CA TYR A 88 18.64 3.57 -3.16
C TYR A 88 19.14 5.03 -2.98
N PRO A 89 19.68 5.39 -1.80
CA PRO A 89 20.13 6.76 -1.54
C PRO A 89 21.09 7.28 -2.61
N GLY A 90 20.80 8.46 -3.16
CA GLY A 90 21.56 9.06 -4.25
C GLY A 90 21.19 8.59 -5.65
N PHE A 91 20.16 7.75 -5.81
CA PHE A 91 19.71 7.24 -7.11
C PHE A 91 19.49 8.34 -8.15
N TRP A 92 18.89 9.46 -7.73
CA TRP A 92 18.61 10.56 -8.64
C TRP A 92 19.79 11.49 -8.88
N GLY A 93 20.81 11.49 -8.01
CA GLY A 93 21.90 12.47 -8.07
C GLY A 93 21.39 13.91 -8.15
N ASP A 94 21.73 14.62 -9.23
CA ASP A 94 21.40 16.02 -9.50
C ASP A 94 20.12 16.24 -10.32
N LYS A 95 19.38 15.18 -10.64
CA LYS A 95 18.22 15.27 -11.54
C LYS A 95 17.07 16.07 -10.92
N ASP A 96 16.44 16.89 -11.76
CA ASP A 96 15.28 17.68 -11.39
C ASP A 96 14.00 16.84 -11.28
N GLU A 97 12.91 17.47 -10.81
CA GLU A 97 11.63 16.80 -10.60
C GLU A 97 10.98 16.36 -11.92
N GLU A 98 11.17 17.13 -13.00
CA GLU A 98 10.60 16.80 -14.31
C GLU A 98 11.21 15.50 -14.84
N PHE A 99 12.53 15.37 -14.76
CA PHE A 99 13.24 14.16 -15.14
C PHE A 99 12.77 12.95 -14.32
N LYS A 100 12.64 13.10 -13.00
CA LYS A 100 12.17 12.03 -12.10
C LYS A 100 10.79 11.53 -12.50
N LEU A 101 9.85 12.45 -12.73
CA LEU A 101 8.48 12.12 -13.14
C LEU A 101 8.43 11.45 -14.51
N GLN A 102 9.21 11.94 -15.48
CA GLN A 102 9.31 11.32 -16.81
C GLN A 102 9.92 9.92 -16.75
N TRP A 103 10.93 9.71 -15.91
CA TRP A 103 11.52 8.39 -15.71
C TRP A 103 10.49 7.40 -15.16
N VAL A 104 9.76 7.79 -14.10
CA VAL A 104 8.70 6.93 -13.51
C VAL A 104 7.57 6.69 -14.51
N GLU A 105 7.19 7.69 -15.32
CA GLU A 105 6.21 7.51 -16.39
C GLU A 105 6.66 6.46 -17.42
N ASN A 106 7.94 6.48 -17.81
CA ASN A 106 8.47 5.49 -18.74
C ASN A 106 8.47 4.09 -18.14
N VAL A 107 8.82 3.95 -16.85
CA VAL A 107 8.67 2.68 -16.13
C VAL A 107 7.22 2.24 -16.04
N ASP A 108 6.28 3.16 -15.85
CA ASP A 108 4.86 2.82 -15.79
C ASP A 108 4.33 2.29 -17.13
N LYS A 109 4.84 2.81 -18.25
CA LYS A 109 4.57 2.26 -19.60
C LYS A 109 5.11 0.85 -19.75
N ILE A 110 6.30 0.54 -19.19
CA ILE A 110 6.85 -0.83 -19.16
C ILE A 110 5.93 -1.72 -18.31
N THR A 111 5.60 -1.27 -17.11
CA THR A 111 4.72 -1.97 -16.16
C THR A 111 3.39 -2.31 -16.82
N GLN A 112 2.78 -1.38 -17.55
CA GLN A 112 1.51 -1.59 -18.25
C GLN A 112 1.57 -2.66 -19.33
N ARG A 113 2.72 -2.87 -20.00
CA ARG A 113 2.87 -3.91 -21.03
C ARG A 113 2.81 -5.31 -20.43
N TYR A 114 3.46 -5.52 -19.28
CA TYR A 114 3.47 -6.81 -18.59
C TYR A 114 2.23 -7.02 -17.72
N TYR A 115 1.73 -5.94 -17.13
CA TYR A 115 0.64 -5.91 -16.16
C TYR A 115 -0.41 -4.86 -16.56
N PRO A 116 -1.33 -5.17 -17.51
CA PRO A 116 -2.36 -4.22 -17.94
C PRO A 116 -3.29 -3.75 -16.82
N LYS A 117 -3.51 -4.61 -15.82
CA LYS A 117 -4.30 -4.34 -14.60
C LYS A 117 -3.41 -4.06 -13.38
N ARG A 118 -2.21 -3.53 -13.60
CA ARG A 118 -1.26 -3.20 -12.53
C ARG A 118 -1.91 -2.36 -11.44
N ARG A 119 -1.49 -2.63 -10.21
CA ARG A 119 -1.79 -1.78 -9.05
C ARG A 119 -0.61 -0.86 -8.82
N ARG A 120 -0.78 0.13 -7.94
CA ARG A 120 0.32 0.96 -7.46
C ARG A 120 1.52 0.12 -6.99
N ALA A 121 1.29 -0.95 -6.22
CA ALA A 121 2.36 -1.84 -5.74
C ALA A 121 3.14 -2.49 -6.89
N THR A 122 2.48 -2.84 -7.99
CA THR A 122 3.15 -3.39 -9.17
C THR A 122 4.09 -2.36 -9.82
N LEU A 123 3.68 -1.08 -9.89
CA LEU A 123 4.53 0.01 -10.37
C LEU A 123 5.74 0.24 -9.44
N GLU A 124 5.51 0.24 -8.13
CA GLU A 124 6.58 0.39 -7.13
C GLU A 124 7.63 -0.72 -7.28
N THR A 125 7.22 -1.99 -7.35
CA THR A 125 8.15 -3.10 -7.56
C THR A 125 8.86 -3.00 -8.92
N MET A 126 8.14 -2.68 -10.00
CA MET A 126 8.77 -2.51 -11.32
C MET A 126 9.77 -1.35 -11.35
N ALA A 127 9.48 -0.26 -10.66
CA ALA A 127 10.41 0.86 -10.51
C ALA A 127 11.66 0.45 -9.73
N SER A 128 11.52 -0.33 -8.65
CA SER A 128 12.66 -0.85 -7.90
C SER A 128 13.51 -1.80 -8.77
N VAL A 129 12.88 -2.67 -9.57
CA VAL A 129 13.58 -3.51 -10.56
C VAL A 129 14.34 -2.66 -11.57
N CYS A 130 13.68 -1.70 -12.22
CA CYS A 130 14.29 -0.83 -13.24
C CYS A 130 15.41 0.05 -12.66
N ALA A 131 15.37 0.39 -11.36
CA ALA A 131 16.46 1.10 -10.70
C ALA A 131 17.75 0.26 -10.61
N ILE A 132 17.63 -1.07 -10.52
CA ILE A 132 18.80 -1.97 -10.44
C ILE A 132 19.36 -2.28 -11.83
N ILE A 133 18.50 -2.52 -12.82
CA ILE A 133 18.91 -3.05 -14.14
C ILE A 133 18.77 -2.08 -15.30
N GLY A 134 18.24 -0.88 -15.07
CA GLY A 134 17.88 0.09 -16.10
C GLY A 134 16.48 -0.12 -16.67
N SER A 135 15.83 0.97 -17.08
CA SER A 135 14.51 0.94 -17.74
C SER A 135 14.56 0.45 -19.19
N ASP A 136 15.76 0.24 -19.74
CA ASP A 136 16.04 -0.25 -21.09
C ASP A 136 16.37 -1.74 -21.14
N PHE A 137 16.18 -2.47 -20.03
CA PHE A 137 16.56 -3.88 -19.88
C PHE A 137 16.02 -4.81 -20.98
N GLU A 138 14.85 -4.49 -21.56
CA GLU A 138 14.23 -5.27 -22.65
C GLU A 138 15.07 -5.30 -23.93
N THR A 139 16.02 -4.36 -24.08
CA THR A 139 16.94 -4.28 -25.22
C THR A 139 18.30 -4.93 -24.94
N ASN A 140 18.55 -5.34 -23.69
CA ASN A 140 19.80 -5.93 -23.27
C ASN A 140 19.72 -7.47 -23.32
N PRO A 141 20.39 -8.14 -24.26
CA PRO A 141 20.29 -9.60 -24.41
C PRO A 141 20.80 -10.37 -23.19
N LYS A 142 21.64 -9.75 -22.35
CA LYS A 142 22.09 -10.36 -21.09
C LYS A 142 20.97 -10.46 -20.05
N LEU A 143 19.90 -9.67 -20.20
CA LEU A 143 18.76 -9.60 -19.28
C LEU A 143 17.49 -10.24 -19.86
N ASP A 144 17.58 -10.96 -20.99
CA ASP A 144 16.45 -11.64 -21.63
C ASP A 144 15.67 -12.57 -20.69
N PHE A 145 16.36 -13.17 -19.71
CA PHE A 145 15.74 -14.04 -18.71
C PHE A 145 14.71 -13.29 -17.86
N ILE A 146 14.92 -11.99 -17.61
CA ILE A 146 13.99 -11.12 -16.87
C ILE A 146 12.71 -10.93 -17.68
N ALA A 147 12.84 -10.51 -18.94
CA ALA A 147 11.69 -10.33 -19.83
C ALA A 147 10.92 -11.63 -20.06
N LYS A 148 11.61 -12.78 -20.14
CA LYS A 148 10.98 -14.11 -20.21
C LYS A 148 10.20 -14.42 -18.94
N LYS A 149 10.78 -14.20 -17.76
CA LYS A 149 10.11 -14.45 -16.47
C LYS A 149 8.91 -13.53 -16.24
N LEU A 150 8.98 -12.25 -16.63
CA LEU A 150 7.82 -11.34 -16.57
C LEU A 150 6.63 -11.81 -17.44
N LYS A 151 6.87 -12.59 -18.50
CA LYS A 151 5.82 -13.11 -19.39
C LYS A 151 5.15 -14.38 -18.89
N THR A 152 5.66 -15.03 -17.83
CA THR A 152 5.09 -16.30 -17.35
C THR A 152 3.77 -16.12 -16.64
N SER A 153 3.50 -14.93 -16.08
CA SER A 153 2.25 -14.64 -15.41
C SER A 153 1.94 -13.14 -15.37
N HIS A 154 0.65 -12.82 -15.38
CA HIS A 154 0.14 -11.45 -15.23
C HIS A 154 -0.16 -11.07 -13.76
N VAL A 155 0.19 -11.92 -12.79
CA VAL A 155 0.20 -11.54 -11.37
C VAL A 155 1.60 -11.12 -10.92
N ASP A 156 1.71 -10.40 -9.81
CA ASP A 156 2.96 -9.79 -9.35
C ASP A 156 4.05 -10.80 -8.90
N SER A 157 3.75 -12.12 -8.79
CA SER A 157 4.71 -13.13 -8.27
C SER A 157 6.05 -13.16 -9.03
N PRO A 158 6.08 -13.28 -10.38
CA PRO A 158 7.34 -13.31 -11.11
C PRO A 158 8.12 -12.00 -10.97
N LEU A 159 7.42 -10.87 -10.87
CA LEU A 159 8.04 -9.56 -10.66
C LEU A 159 8.71 -9.48 -9.28
N ASN A 160 8.05 -9.95 -8.23
CA ASN A 160 8.62 -10.02 -6.89
C ASN A 160 9.83 -10.96 -6.84
N GLU A 161 9.76 -12.12 -7.49
CA GLU A 161 10.88 -13.07 -7.56
C GLU A 161 12.09 -12.50 -8.33
N ILE A 162 11.86 -11.76 -9.42
CA ILE A 162 12.91 -11.02 -10.13
C ILE A 162 13.53 -9.98 -9.21
N HIS A 163 12.69 -9.23 -8.51
CA HIS A 163 13.14 -8.18 -7.63
C HIS A 163 14.02 -8.73 -6.49
N ASP A 164 13.58 -9.81 -5.82
CA ASP A 164 14.36 -10.49 -4.80
C ASP A 164 15.68 -11.06 -5.34
N TYR A 165 15.64 -11.66 -6.53
CA TYR A 165 16.84 -12.13 -7.21
C TYR A 165 17.84 -10.99 -7.41
N LEU A 166 17.40 -9.85 -7.92
CA LEU A 166 18.27 -8.71 -8.22
C LEU A 166 18.86 -8.10 -6.94
N ARG A 167 18.05 -7.93 -5.90
CA ARG A 167 18.55 -7.44 -4.61
C ARG A 167 19.59 -8.39 -4.01
N PHE A 168 19.31 -9.69 -4.02
CA PHE A 168 20.23 -10.68 -3.47
C PHE A 168 21.50 -10.83 -4.32
N GLU A 169 21.37 -11.04 -5.62
CA GLU A 169 22.49 -11.41 -6.50
C GLU A 169 23.24 -10.20 -7.03
N VAL A 170 22.56 -9.12 -7.43
CA VAL A 170 23.20 -7.94 -8.03
C VAL A 170 23.65 -6.96 -6.95
N LEU A 171 22.75 -6.57 -6.04
CA LEU A 171 23.07 -5.61 -4.98
C LEU A 171 23.78 -6.23 -3.77
N LYS A 172 23.91 -7.57 -3.73
CA LYS A 172 24.51 -8.32 -2.62
C LYS A 172 23.85 -8.03 -1.26
N LYS A 173 22.56 -7.67 -1.26
CA LYS A 173 21.77 -7.45 -0.03
C LYS A 173 21.36 -8.78 0.59
N ASN A 174 21.44 -8.86 1.92
CA ASN A 174 21.01 -10.05 2.65
C ASN A 174 19.56 -9.99 3.13
N PHE A 175 18.90 -8.84 2.94
CA PHE A 175 17.53 -8.60 3.38
C PHE A 175 16.69 -8.04 2.22
N ASP A 176 15.40 -8.36 2.22
CA ASP A 176 14.43 -7.73 1.32
C ASP A 176 14.14 -6.28 1.73
N GLU A 177 13.23 -5.59 1.03
CA GLU A 177 12.85 -4.21 1.37
C GLU A 177 12.07 -4.08 2.68
N GLY A 178 11.49 -5.18 3.16
CA GLY A 178 10.83 -5.29 4.46
C GLY A 178 11.80 -5.60 5.60
N GLY A 179 13.09 -5.76 5.31
CA GLY A 179 14.08 -6.14 6.32
C GLY A 179 14.08 -7.63 6.67
N VAL A 180 13.44 -8.49 5.86
CA VAL A 180 13.41 -9.95 6.10
C VAL A 180 14.65 -10.60 5.51
N HIS A 181 15.33 -11.45 6.28
CA HIS A 181 16.57 -12.09 5.84
C HIS A 181 16.33 -13.11 4.73
N TYR A 182 17.03 -12.93 3.61
CA TYR A 182 16.99 -13.86 2.49
C TYR A 182 17.56 -15.23 2.86
N ASN A 183 16.84 -16.28 2.45
CA ASN A 183 17.20 -17.66 2.71
C ASN A 183 16.61 -18.58 1.61
N THR A 184 16.84 -19.89 1.73
CA THR A 184 16.38 -20.89 0.76
C THR A 184 14.85 -20.90 0.58
N TRP A 185 14.08 -20.56 1.62
CA TRP A 185 12.63 -20.44 1.51
C TRP A 185 12.21 -19.16 0.78
N SER A 186 12.69 -17.99 1.19
CA SER A 186 12.29 -16.71 0.58
C SER A 186 12.69 -16.62 -0.90
N LEU A 187 13.85 -17.18 -1.26
CA LEU A 187 14.39 -17.15 -2.63
C LEU A 187 13.97 -18.35 -3.49
N ARG A 188 13.09 -19.23 -3.01
CA ARG A 188 12.70 -20.46 -3.74
C ARG A 188 12.13 -20.19 -5.14
N GLY A 189 11.32 -19.13 -5.30
CA GLY A 189 10.74 -18.75 -6.59
C GLY A 189 11.72 -18.03 -7.51
N ALA A 190 12.72 -17.36 -6.92
CA ALA A 190 13.74 -16.63 -7.66
C ALA A 190 14.67 -17.55 -8.47
N GLN A 191 14.73 -18.86 -8.19
CA GLN A 191 15.56 -19.79 -8.95
C GLN A 191 14.90 -20.29 -10.24
N ASP A 192 13.57 -20.21 -10.35
CA ASP A 192 12.88 -20.69 -11.54
C ASP A 192 13.00 -19.69 -12.70
N GLY A 193 13.57 -20.14 -13.82
CA GLY A 193 13.77 -19.31 -15.01
C GLY A 193 14.82 -18.19 -14.88
N MET A 194 15.60 -18.18 -13.79
CA MET A 194 16.66 -17.21 -13.54
C MET A 194 18.04 -17.90 -13.52
N PRO A 195 19.15 -17.16 -13.73
CA PRO A 195 20.48 -17.72 -13.54
C PRO A 195 20.70 -18.21 -12.10
N PRO A 196 21.60 -19.17 -11.88
CA PRO A 196 21.92 -19.63 -10.53
C PRO A 196 22.60 -18.52 -9.71
N PHE A 197 22.31 -18.48 -8.41
CA PHE A 197 23.00 -17.59 -7.49
C PHE A 197 24.51 -17.91 -7.47
N THR A 198 25.33 -16.87 -7.51
CA THR A 198 26.79 -17.03 -7.48
C THR A 198 27.34 -17.13 -6.05
N ARG A 199 26.53 -16.73 -5.07
CA ARG A 199 26.86 -16.77 -3.64
C ARG A 199 25.96 -17.71 -2.87
N LYS A 200 26.45 -18.18 -1.73
CA LYS A 200 25.69 -19.05 -0.82
C LYS A 200 24.39 -18.38 -0.40
N VAL A 201 23.27 -19.07 -0.62
CA VAL A 201 21.97 -18.72 -0.03
C VAL A 201 21.92 -19.33 1.37
N PRO A 202 21.67 -18.54 2.43
CA PRO A 202 21.51 -19.07 3.79
C PRO A 202 20.39 -20.10 3.85
N ASP A 203 20.63 -21.22 4.52
CA ASP A 203 19.59 -22.22 4.74
C ASP A 203 18.51 -21.73 5.71
N PHE A 204 17.24 -21.94 5.34
CA PHE A 204 16.09 -21.51 6.14
C PHE A 204 16.03 -22.16 7.52
N TYR A 205 16.45 -23.42 7.67
CA TYR A 205 16.33 -24.14 8.93
C TYR A 205 17.53 -23.93 9.87
N THR A 206 18.71 -23.68 9.31
CA THR A 206 19.97 -23.69 10.07
C THR A 206 20.72 -22.36 10.11
N GLU A 207 20.43 -21.43 9.19
CA GLU A 207 21.13 -20.14 9.06
C GLU A 207 20.17 -18.95 9.02
N TRP A 208 18.96 -19.13 9.57
CA TRP A 208 17.99 -18.06 9.72
C TRP A 208 18.53 -16.94 10.63
N LYS A 209 18.15 -15.71 10.33
CA LYS A 209 18.46 -14.52 11.12
C LYS A 209 17.18 -13.72 11.32
N GLU A 210 17.12 -13.01 12.43
CA GLU A 210 16.04 -12.08 12.73
C GLU A 210 15.94 -10.96 11.68
N ASP A 211 14.73 -10.44 11.54
CA ASP A 211 14.44 -9.31 10.66
C ASP A 211 15.21 -8.07 11.14
N ASN A 212 15.61 -7.23 10.20
CA ASN A 212 16.40 -6.04 10.46
C ASN A 212 15.61 -4.77 10.11
N GLU A 213 15.18 -4.04 11.14
CA GLU A 213 14.44 -2.79 11.00
C GLU A 213 15.21 -1.71 10.23
N THR A 214 16.55 -1.71 10.30
CA THR A 214 17.37 -0.73 9.58
C THR A 214 17.40 -0.98 8.08
N GLU A 215 17.14 -2.22 7.64
CA GLU A 215 17.02 -2.57 6.23
C GLU A 215 15.56 -2.48 5.74
N ASN A 216 14.59 -2.24 6.64
CA ASN A 216 13.16 -2.11 6.32
C ASN A 216 12.82 -0.73 5.73
N VAL A 217 13.38 -0.48 4.55
CA VAL A 217 13.14 0.74 3.77
C VAL A 217 11.68 0.88 3.34
N TRP A 218 10.95 -0.24 3.18
CA TRP A 218 9.51 -0.25 2.90
C TRP A 218 8.72 0.45 4.00
N SER A 219 9.01 0.17 5.28
CA SER A 219 8.34 0.81 6.41
C SER A 219 8.58 2.32 6.41
N ILE A 220 9.82 2.75 6.13
CA ILE A 220 10.16 4.17 6.01
C ILE A 220 9.32 4.83 4.92
N TYR A 221 9.31 4.25 3.71
CA TYR A 221 8.52 4.76 2.59
C TYR A 221 7.02 4.83 2.91
N LYS A 222 6.47 3.75 3.46
CA LYS A 222 5.05 3.64 3.82
C LYS A 222 4.63 4.72 4.81
N ASN A 223 5.46 5.01 5.80
CA ASN A 223 5.12 5.93 6.88
C ASN A 223 5.38 7.40 6.55
N THR A 224 6.32 7.70 5.63
CA THR A 224 6.78 9.07 5.37
C THR A 224 6.31 9.65 4.04
N VAL A 225 6.03 8.81 3.04
CA VAL A 225 5.75 9.25 1.66
C VAL A 225 4.40 8.75 1.17
N ARG A 226 4.10 7.46 1.38
CA ARG A 226 2.90 6.83 0.80
C ARG A 226 1.64 7.34 1.47
N THR A 227 0.99 8.34 0.86
CA THR A 227 -0.31 8.82 1.33
C THR A 227 -1.44 7.96 0.76
N GLY A 228 -2.40 7.59 1.62
CA GLY A 228 -3.44 6.61 1.30
C GLY A 228 -4.26 6.92 0.05
N ASN A 229 -4.19 6.02 -0.92
CA ASN A 229 -5.33 5.26 -1.44
C ASN A 229 -4.79 4.17 -2.37
N ASP A 230 -5.00 2.91 -1.99
CA ASP A 230 -4.82 1.75 -2.86
C ASP A 230 -5.97 1.75 -3.88
N LEU A 231 -5.89 2.62 -4.89
CA LEU A 231 -6.75 2.57 -6.08
C LEU A 231 -6.24 1.50 -7.05
#